data_AF-A0A7X0HN92-F1
#
_entry.id   AF-A0A7X0HN92-F1
#
_cell.length_a   1.000
_cell.length_b   1.000
_cell.length_c   1.000
_cell.angle_alpha   90.00
_cell.angle_beta   90.00
_cell.angle_gamma   90.00
#
_symmetry.space_group_name_H-M   'P 1'
#
loop_
_entity.id
_entity.type
_entity.pdbx_description
1 polymer ?
#
loop_
_entity_poly.entity_id
_entity_poly.type
_entity_poly.pdbx_seq_one_letter_code
_entity_poly.pdbx_strand_id
1 'polypeptide(L)'
;MLNACREVLRTVNTLVSSVDPGQFDRATPCADWDVRALLNHLVWKNLVWAGLAEGTPRTDATADHLGEDHIEAFRTASEAALAAFGRPGMLRTSFGVLERRQSRGDGRDTG
;
A
#
# COMPACT_ATOMS: atom_id res chain seq x y z
N MET A 1 15.25 7.51 5.61
CA MET A 1 13.79 7.56 5.36
C MET A 1 13.15 6.18 5.38
N LEU A 2 13.58 5.23 4.52
CA LEU A 2 13.01 3.87 4.49
C LEU A 2 13.09 3.11 5.83
N ASN A 3 14.13 3.36 6.64
CA ASN A 3 14.28 2.76 7.97
C ASN A 3 13.11 3.11 8.90
N ALA A 4 12.68 4.37 8.93
CA ALA A 4 11.54 4.78 9.76
C ALA A 4 10.23 4.10 9.32
N CYS A 5 10.01 3.97 8.00
CA CYS A 5 8.87 3.22 7.47
C CYS A 5 8.91 1.75 7.90
N ARG A 6 10.09 1.11 7.88
CA ARG A 6 10.29 -0.27 8.34
C ARG A 6 9.99 -0.43 9.82
N GLU A 7 10.45 0.51 10.65
CA GLU A 7 10.14 0.52 12.09
C GLU A 7 8.63 0.56 12.34
N VAL A 8 7.94 1.51 11.69
CA VAL A 8 6.49 1.67 11.81
C VAL A 8 5.75 0.41 11.37
N LEU A 9 6.08 -0.13 10.20
CA LEU A 9 5.41 -1.33 9.67
C LEU A 9 5.60 -2.55 10.58
N ARG A 10 6.76 -2.69 11.22
CA ARG A 10 6.98 -3.76 12.20
C ARG A 10 6.15 -3.57 13.46
N THR A 11 6.08 -2.34 13.99
CA THR A 11 5.24 -2.04 15.16
C THR A 11 3.77 -2.31 14.85
N VAL A 12 3.30 -1.92 13.66
CA VAL A 12 1.94 -2.23 13.22
C VAL A 12 1.76 -3.73 13.05
N ASN A 13 2.73 -4.46 12.51
CA ASN A 13 2.66 -5.92 12.41
C ASN A 13 2.46 -6.58 13.78
N THR A 14 3.12 -6.10 14.83
CA THR A 14 2.88 -6.59 16.20
C THR A 14 1.42 -6.40 16.65
N LEU A 15 0.79 -5.28 16.28
CA LEU A 15 -0.63 -5.04 16.57
C LEU A 15 -1.52 -5.96 15.74
N VAL A 16 -1.27 -6.10 14.44
CA VAL A 16 -2.00 -7.01 13.53
C VAL A 16 -1.94 -8.46 14.04
N SER A 17 -0.75 -8.92 14.46
CA SER A 17 -0.55 -10.26 15.02
C SER A 17 -1.24 -10.49 16.36
N SER A 18 -1.61 -9.44 17.09
CA SER A 18 -2.34 -9.54 18.36
C SER A 18 -3.85 -9.63 18.19
N VAL A 19 -4.37 -9.39 16.99
CA VAL A 19 -5.81 -9.50 16.69
C VAL A 19 -6.17 -10.96 16.46
N ASP A 20 -7.10 -11.45 17.29
CA ASP A 20 -7.74 -12.75 17.09
C ASP A 20 -8.92 -12.62 16.11
N PRO A 21 -9.17 -13.60 15.21
CA PRO A 21 -10.29 -13.55 14.28
C PRO A 21 -11.68 -13.37 14.94
N GLY A 22 -11.87 -13.85 16.17
CA GLY A 22 -13.08 -13.60 16.95
C GLY A 22 -13.31 -12.14 17.36
N GLN A 23 -12.38 -11.24 17.03
CA GLN A 23 -12.45 -9.80 17.29
C GLN A 23 -12.79 -8.98 16.05
N PHE A 24 -12.91 -9.61 14.88
CA PHE A 24 -13.09 -8.94 13.59
C PHE A 24 -14.29 -8.00 13.54
N ASP A 25 -15.40 -8.36 14.17
CA ASP A 25 -16.64 -7.56 14.16
C ASP A 25 -16.65 -6.43 15.21
N ARG A 26 -15.56 -6.25 15.98
CA ARG A 26 -15.50 -5.19 16.99
C ARG A 26 -15.37 -3.82 16.33
N ALA A 27 -16.08 -2.84 16.86
CA ALA A 27 -15.98 -1.46 16.40
C ALA A 27 -14.56 -0.89 16.63
N THR A 28 -14.14 0.00 15.73
CA THR A 28 -12.88 0.74 15.85
C THR A 28 -13.14 2.25 16.03
N PRO A 29 -12.14 3.04 16.43
CA PRO A 29 -12.24 4.50 16.42
C PRO A 29 -12.40 5.10 15.01
N CYS A 30 -12.07 4.35 13.95
CA CYS A 30 -12.41 4.74 12.59
C CYS A 30 -13.91 4.52 12.40
N ALA A 31 -14.66 5.62 12.27
CA ALA A 31 -16.09 5.56 12.07
C ALA A 31 -16.46 4.61 10.92
N ASP A 32 -17.52 3.84 11.13
CA ASP A 32 -18.07 2.85 10.20
C ASP A 32 -17.18 1.63 9.91
N TRP A 33 -16.02 1.49 10.55
CA TRP A 33 -15.13 0.34 10.33
C TRP A 33 -15.04 -0.56 11.57
N ASP A 34 -15.31 -1.83 11.35
CA ASP A 34 -14.90 -2.90 12.27
C ASP A 34 -13.40 -3.22 12.11
N VAL A 35 -12.90 -4.11 12.98
CA VAL A 35 -11.48 -4.50 12.97
C VAL A 35 -11.10 -5.15 11.63
N ARG A 36 -11.97 -5.98 11.03
CA ARG A 36 -11.68 -6.61 9.73
C ARG A 36 -11.53 -5.57 8.63
N ALA A 37 -12.43 -4.60 8.54
CA ALA A 37 -12.39 -3.51 7.58
C ALA A 37 -11.11 -2.66 7.74
N LEU A 38 -10.74 -2.35 8.98
CA LEU A 38 -9.50 -1.62 9.26
C LEU A 38 -8.25 -2.41 8.86
N LEU A 39 -8.16 -3.70 9.21
CA LEU A 39 -7.04 -4.55 8.80
C LEU A 39 -6.96 -4.67 7.28
N ASN A 40 -8.09 -4.91 6.61
CA ASN A 40 -8.17 -5.00 5.16
C ASN A 40 -7.68 -3.71 4.50
N HIS A 41 -8.04 -2.55 5.05
CA HIS A 41 -7.56 -1.26 4.59
C HIS A 41 -6.03 -1.11 4.72
N LEU A 42 -5.45 -1.54 5.83
CA LEU A 42 -4.00 -1.48 6.05
C LEU A 42 -3.23 -2.36 5.04
N VAL A 43 -3.73 -3.56 4.75
CA VAL A 43 -3.16 -4.42 3.71
C VAL A 43 -3.29 -3.75 2.34
N TRP A 44 -4.49 -3.33 1.97
CA TRP A 44 -4.76 -2.69 0.69
C TRP A 44 -3.87 -1.45 0.45
N LYS A 45 -3.65 -0.61 1.47
CA LYS A 45 -2.79 0.57 1.34
C LYS A 45 -1.34 0.21 1.03
N ASN A 46 -0.80 -0.83 1.64
CA ASN A 46 0.55 -1.29 1.30
C ASN A 46 0.62 -1.81 -0.16
N LEU A 47 -0.41 -2.53 -0.62
CA LEU A 47 -0.51 -2.98 -2.01
C LEU A 47 -0.63 -1.81 -3.00
N VAL A 48 -1.38 -0.75 -2.66
CA VAL A 48 -1.45 0.48 -3.46
C VAL A 48 -0.08 1.13 -3.58
N TRP A 49 0.67 1.23 -2.50
CA TRP A 49 2.02 1.81 -2.51
C TRP A 49 2.98 1.00 -3.38
N ALA A 50 2.98 -0.33 -3.25
CA ALA A 50 3.78 -1.21 -4.12
C ALA A 50 3.41 -1.00 -5.60
N GLY A 51 2.12 -1.08 -5.94
CA GLY A 51 1.64 -0.91 -7.31
C GLY A 51 1.94 0.48 -7.89
N LEU A 52 1.83 1.55 -7.10
CA LEU A 52 2.23 2.89 -7.54
C LEU A 52 3.71 2.96 -7.91
N ALA A 53 4.58 2.40 -7.07
CA ALA A 53 6.01 2.35 -7.36
C ALA A 53 6.32 1.50 -8.59
N GLU A 54 5.52 0.47 -8.88
CA GLU A 54 5.67 -0.41 -10.04
C GLU A 54 4.99 0.11 -11.33
N GLY A 55 4.24 1.22 -11.25
CA GLY A 55 3.49 1.76 -12.40
C GLY A 55 2.18 1.02 -12.68
N THR A 56 1.72 0.19 -11.75
CA THR A 56 0.51 -0.65 -11.82
C THR A 56 -0.45 -0.31 -10.66
N PRO A 57 -1.04 0.91 -10.65
CA PRO A 57 -1.89 1.35 -9.55
C PRO A 57 -3.12 0.45 -9.38
N ARG A 58 -3.41 0.08 -8.14
CA ARG A 58 -4.58 -0.74 -7.77
C ARG A 58 -5.84 0.09 -7.60
N THR A 59 -6.98 -0.47 -7.97
CA THR A 59 -8.31 0.17 -7.89
C THR A 59 -9.35 -0.64 -7.11
N ASP A 60 -8.94 -1.75 -6.52
CA ASP A 60 -9.79 -2.75 -5.86
C ASP A 60 -9.91 -2.51 -4.34
N ALA A 61 -10.24 -1.28 -3.96
CA ALA A 61 -10.28 -0.85 -2.56
C ALA A 61 -11.25 -1.65 -1.67
N THR A 62 -12.29 -2.24 -2.26
CA THR A 62 -13.34 -2.98 -1.55
C THR A 62 -13.18 -4.50 -1.64
N ALA A 63 -12.14 -5.00 -2.31
CA ALA A 63 -11.87 -6.44 -2.35
C ALA A 63 -11.39 -6.96 -0.99
N ASP A 64 -11.51 -8.27 -0.78
CA ASP A 64 -10.88 -8.94 0.36
C ASP A 64 -9.40 -9.13 0.08
N HIS A 65 -8.57 -8.48 0.88
CA HIS A 65 -7.11 -8.57 0.84
C HIS A 65 -6.53 -9.33 2.04
N LEU A 66 -7.35 -9.74 3.01
CA LEU A 66 -6.90 -10.49 4.17
C LEU A 66 -6.80 -11.99 3.86
N GLY A 67 -7.74 -12.52 3.07
CA GLY A 67 -7.87 -13.95 2.85
C GLY A 67 -8.06 -14.71 4.17
N GLU A 68 -7.41 -15.88 4.28
CA GLU A 68 -7.49 -16.76 5.45
C GLU A 68 -6.53 -16.35 6.59
N ASP A 69 -5.43 -15.65 6.28
CA ASP A 69 -4.41 -15.24 7.25
C ASP A 69 -4.13 -13.73 7.12
N HIS A 70 -4.76 -12.95 8.00
CA HIS A 70 -4.60 -11.49 8.03
C HIS A 70 -3.18 -11.06 8.41
N ILE A 71 -2.44 -11.90 9.13
CA ILE A 71 -1.07 -11.64 9.56
C ILE A 71 -0.13 -11.78 8.37
N GLU A 72 -0.23 -12.90 7.65
CA GLU A 72 0.56 -13.12 6.44
C GLU A 72 0.24 -12.09 5.36
N ALA A 73 -1.04 -11.75 5.18
CA ALA A 73 -1.47 -10.73 4.23
C ALA A 73 -0.82 -9.36 4.50
N PHE A 74 -0.86 -8.88 5.74
CA PHE A 74 -0.22 -7.61 6.12
C PHE A 74 1.29 -7.67 5.95
N ARG A 75 1.94 -8.73 6.44
CA ARG A 75 3.39 -8.91 6.31
C ARG A 75 3.82 -8.85 4.84
N THR A 76 3.18 -9.64 3.99
CA THR A 76 3.50 -9.72 2.55
C THR A 76 3.31 -8.38 1.84
N ALA A 77 2.17 -7.71 2.08
CA ALA A 77 1.92 -6.42 1.47
C ALA A 77 2.93 -5.35 1.93
N SER A 78 3.27 -5.32 3.22
CA SER A 78 4.24 -4.38 3.78
C SER A 78 5.67 -4.60 3.24
N GLU A 79 6.07 -5.86 3.06
CA GLU A 79 7.35 -6.22 2.44
C GLU A 79 7.39 -5.79 0.97
N ALA A 80 6.31 -6.01 0.21
CA ALA A 80 6.20 -5.56 -1.17
C ALA A 80 6.34 -4.04 -1.29
N ALA A 81 5.67 -3.27 -0.43
CA ALA A 81 5.78 -1.82 -0.41
C ALA A 81 7.23 -1.36 -0.11
N LEU A 82 7.86 -1.94 0.91
CA LEU A 82 9.24 -1.61 1.28
C LEU A 82 10.24 -1.99 0.17
N ALA A 83 10.05 -3.14 -0.47
CA ALA A 83 10.89 -3.57 -1.59
C ALA A 83 10.75 -2.61 -2.77
N ALA A 84 9.53 -2.25 -3.16
CA ALA A 84 9.27 -1.38 -4.29
C ALA A 84 9.87 0.02 -4.10
N PHE A 85 9.72 0.61 -2.91
CA PHE A 85 10.30 1.91 -2.55
C PHE A 85 11.80 1.87 -2.21
N GLY A 86 12.34 0.68 -1.89
CA GLY A 86 13.77 0.47 -1.64
C GLY A 86 14.63 0.47 -2.89
N ARG A 87 14.03 0.42 -4.09
CA ARG A 87 14.76 0.40 -5.37
C ARG A 87 15.53 1.71 -5.60
N PRO A 88 16.69 1.65 -6.30
CA PRO A 88 17.43 2.86 -6.67
C PRO A 88 16.57 3.86 -7.45
N GLY A 89 16.76 5.16 -7.19
CA GLY A 89 16.09 6.22 -7.93
C GLY A 89 14.69 6.61 -7.43
N MET A 90 14.09 5.81 -6.53
CA MET A 90 12.72 6.04 -6.03
C MET A 90 12.48 7.40 -5.37
N LEU A 91 13.51 8.01 -4.77
CA LEU A 91 13.40 9.35 -4.17
C LEU A 91 13.37 10.50 -5.20
N ARG A 92 13.73 10.21 -6.45
CA ARG A 92 13.77 11.17 -7.56
C ARG A 92 12.60 10.96 -8.53
N THR A 93 11.93 9.81 -8.45
CA THR A 93 10.75 9.51 -9.25
C THR A 93 9.53 10.22 -8.66
N SER A 94 8.74 10.83 -9.54
CA SER A 94 7.47 11.46 -9.16
C SER A 94 6.32 10.51 -9.50
N PHE A 95 5.44 10.24 -8.53
CA PHE A 95 4.28 9.37 -8.74
C PHE A 95 3.01 10.22 -8.76
N GLY A 96 2.16 10.04 -9.79
CA GLY A 96 0.85 10.70 -9.87
C GLY A 96 0.53 11.26 -11.27
N VAL A 97 -0.63 11.92 -11.38
CA VAL A 97 -1.22 12.40 -12.66
C VAL A 97 -0.33 13.39 -13.44
N LEU A 98 0.71 13.96 -12.81
CA LEU A 98 1.60 14.93 -13.46
C LEU A 98 2.55 14.31 -14.50
N GLU A 99 2.81 12.99 -14.47
CA GLU A 99 3.70 12.36 -15.46
C GLU A 99 3.12 12.31 -16.87
N ARG A 100 1.78 12.27 -17.03
CA ARG A 100 1.15 12.23 -18.37
C ARG A 100 1.24 13.54 -19.17
N ARG A 101 1.75 14.63 -18.59
CA ARG A 101 1.89 15.91 -19.30
C ARG A 101 3.28 16.13 -19.93
N GLN A 102 4.31 15.37 -19.55
CA GLN A 102 5.68 15.61 -20.02
C GLN A 102 6.09 14.75 -21.23
N SER A 103 5.29 13.74 -21.60
CA SER A 103 5.58 12.83 -22.73
C SER A 103 4.78 13.11 -24.00
N ARG A 104 4.06 14.24 -24.09
CA ARG A 104 3.34 14.67 -25.31
C ARG A 104 3.84 16.03 -25.79
N GLY A 105 5.08 16.06 -26.26
CA GLY A 105 5.71 17.27 -26.78
C GLY A 105 7.02 17.01 -27.50
N ASP A 106 7.05 16.12 -28.48
CA ASP A 106 7.95 16.25 -29.63
C ASP A 106 7.37 15.46 -30.81
N GLY A 107 7.25 16.11 -31.96
CA GLY A 107 6.61 15.53 -33.15
C GLY A 107 5.71 16.50 -33.91
N ARG A 108 6.29 17.61 -34.38
CA ARG A 108 6.11 18.08 -35.77
C ARG A 108 6.96 19.31 -36.10
N ASP A 109 7.45 19.29 -37.34
CA ASP A 109 7.88 20.40 -38.20
C ASP A 109 9.39 20.69 -38.34
N THR A 110 10.00 19.93 -39.25
CA THR A 110 10.87 20.44 -40.33
C THR A 110 10.35 19.70 -41.57
N GLY A 111 9.74 20.29 -42.59
CA GLY A 111 10.18 21.38 -43.46
C GLY A 111 9.96 20.88 -44.89
#